data_AF-A0A8R7U1I6-F1
#
_entry.id   AF-A0A8R7U1I6-F1
#
_cell.length_a   1.000
_cell.length_b   1.000
_cell.length_c   1.000
_cell.angle_alpha   90.00
_cell.angle_beta   90.00
_cell.angle_gamma   90.00
#
_symmetry.space_group_name_H-M   'P 1'
#
loop_
_entity.id
_entity.type
_entity.pdbx_description
1 polymer ?
#
loop_
_entity_poly.entity_id
_entity_poly.type
_entity_poly.pdbx_seq_one_letter_code
_entity_poly.pdbx_strand_id
1 'polypeptide(L)'
;MGCSDLEDFCIMKKTKCHGDHLSRLEFLTFWDLPRLEKISMDHLQNLRVLTVGRTYQLVDLSCILNLPYLEHLNVSCCDKMKQLVDIQNAIVTEGTYETPIQAFRQLRILQLNSLQSLNSLCNSELDFPSLEYIDVFACPKIKKLPLGKIGKLKRIRGEQTWWDNLEWDDESSSLSLLASFKSSGICSASFRPELDTTVISSSPKAFFTKRQPILNSSVRFTSYPQSIFETEEFDGHMMME
;
A
#
# COMPACT_ATOMS: atom_id res chain seq x y z
N MET A 1 19.16 0.94 17.03
CA MET A 1 19.69 1.36 15.73
C MET A 1 18.49 1.62 14.82
N GLY A 2 18.31 2.86 14.37
CA GLY A 2 17.16 3.23 13.53
C GLY A 2 17.26 2.59 12.14
N CYS A 3 16.14 2.41 11.45
CA CYS A 3 16.12 1.88 10.09
C CYS A 3 16.56 2.93 9.02
N SER A 4 17.18 4.04 9.43
CA SER A 4 17.60 5.14 8.55
C SER A 4 18.58 4.73 7.46
N ASP A 5 19.43 3.75 7.75
CA ASP A 5 20.47 3.23 6.85
C ASP A 5 20.03 1.97 6.09
N LEU A 6 18.76 1.58 6.17
CA LEU A 6 18.25 0.39 5.49
C LEU A 6 18.14 0.65 3.98
N GLU A 7 19.02 0.00 3.22
CA GLU A 7 19.06 0.07 1.75
C GLU A 7 18.20 -1.03 1.10
N ASP A 8 18.30 -2.26 1.61
CA ASP A 8 17.53 -3.40 1.12
C ASP A 8 16.73 -4.04 2.26
N PHE A 9 15.44 -4.31 2.02
CA PHE A 9 14.62 -5.14 2.89
C PHE A 9 14.30 -6.48 2.23
N CYS A 10 14.80 -7.58 2.78
CA CYS A 10 14.53 -8.93 2.28
C CYS A 10 14.05 -9.85 3.41
N ILE A 11 12.84 -10.40 3.28
CA ILE A 11 12.38 -11.49 4.13
C ILE A 11 12.81 -12.81 3.47
N MET A 12 13.84 -13.45 4.04
CA MET A 12 14.27 -14.80 3.65
C MET A 12 13.49 -15.84 4.46
N LYS A 13 12.86 -16.83 3.83
CA LYS A 13 12.46 -18.06 4.53
C LYS A 13 13.74 -18.76 5.02
N LYS A 14 14.04 -18.72 6.31
CA LYS A 14 15.02 -19.65 6.88
C LYS A 14 14.40 -21.05 6.83
N THR A 15 14.94 -21.90 5.95
CA THR A 15 14.68 -23.33 5.99
C THR A 15 15.11 -23.86 7.37
N LYS A 16 14.13 -24.32 8.15
CA LYS A 16 14.22 -24.75 9.57
C LYS A 16 14.26 -23.63 10.60
N CYS A 17 13.13 -22.97 10.81
CA CYS A 17 12.74 -22.53 12.16
C CYS A 17 11.34 -23.09 12.42
N HIS A 18 11.22 -23.98 13.41
CA HIS A 18 9.92 -24.44 13.89
C HIS A 18 9.21 -23.23 14.53
N GLY A 19 8.26 -22.66 13.78
CA GLY A 19 7.47 -21.50 14.16
C GLY A 19 7.56 -20.39 13.11
N ASP A 20 6.81 -20.53 11.99
CA ASP A 20 6.61 -19.43 11.04
C ASP A 20 5.79 -18.32 11.72
N HIS A 21 6.45 -17.45 12.47
CA HIS A 21 5.79 -16.28 13.06
C HIS A 21 5.31 -15.27 12.00
N LEU A 22 5.83 -15.34 10.77
CA LEU A 22 5.50 -14.46 9.66
C LEU A 22 4.19 -14.83 8.95
N SER A 23 3.63 -16.03 9.19
CA SER A 23 2.31 -16.41 8.67
C SER A 23 1.18 -15.54 9.20
N ARG A 24 1.41 -14.73 10.23
CA ARG A 24 0.38 -13.87 10.83
C ARG A 24 0.46 -12.42 10.36
N LEU A 25 1.48 -12.06 9.56
CA LEU A 25 1.69 -10.67 9.19
C LEU A 25 0.64 -10.24 8.16
N GLU A 26 -0.30 -9.41 8.60
CA GLU A 26 -1.38 -8.86 7.78
C GLU A 26 -1.15 -7.38 7.42
N PHE A 27 -0.40 -6.65 8.25
CA PHE A 27 -0.19 -5.20 8.10
C PHE A 27 1.30 -4.86 8.11
N LEU A 28 1.80 -4.27 7.03
CA LEU A 28 3.20 -3.88 6.90
C LEU A 28 3.31 -2.42 6.50
N THR A 29 4.16 -1.69 7.22
CA THR A 29 4.40 -0.27 6.96
C THR A 29 5.90 0.01 6.85
N PHE A 30 6.31 0.63 5.75
CA PHE A 30 7.62 1.26 5.55
C PHE A 30 7.41 2.76 5.55
N TRP A 31 7.97 3.47 6.53
CA TRP A 31 7.78 4.92 6.63
C TRP A 31 9.07 5.64 6.99
N ASP A 32 9.45 6.63 6.18
CA ASP A 32 10.64 7.47 6.42
C ASP A 32 11.93 6.64 6.40
N LEU A 33 12.14 5.93 5.29
CA LEU A 33 13.34 5.13 5.04
C LEU A 33 14.06 5.73 3.83
N PRO A 34 14.85 6.81 4.04
CA PRO A 34 15.32 7.65 2.95
C PRO A 34 16.41 7.01 2.10
N ARG A 35 16.92 5.84 2.49
CA ARG A 35 17.88 5.03 1.73
C ARG A 35 17.32 3.74 1.17
N LEU A 36 16.06 3.40 1.46
CA LEU A 36 15.47 2.13 1.03
C LEU A 36 15.29 2.12 -0.49
N GLU A 37 16.02 1.23 -1.16
CA GLU A 37 16.05 1.05 -2.61
C GLU A 37 15.23 -0.16 -3.06
N LYS A 38 15.18 -1.22 -2.24
CA LYS A 38 14.52 -2.47 -2.61
C LYS A 38 13.73 -3.09 -1.46
N ILE A 39 12.59 -3.68 -1.81
CA ILE A 39 11.73 -4.44 -0.91
C ILE A 39 11.43 -5.81 -1.54
N SER A 40 11.73 -6.89 -0.83
CA SER A 40 11.39 -8.27 -1.21
C SER A 40 10.53 -8.92 -0.13
N MET A 41 9.31 -9.30 -0.52
CA MET A 41 8.23 -9.77 0.38
C MET A 41 7.52 -11.02 -0.15
N ASP A 42 8.15 -11.78 -1.04
CA ASP A 42 7.53 -12.89 -1.79
C ASP A 42 6.97 -14.01 -0.91
N HIS A 43 7.36 -14.04 0.37
CA HIS A 43 6.91 -15.01 1.34
C HIS A 43 5.77 -14.53 2.26
N LEU A 44 5.32 -13.27 2.13
CA LEU A 44 4.26 -12.69 2.96
C LEU A 44 2.85 -13.00 2.43
N GLN A 45 2.50 -14.28 2.48
CA GLN A 45 1.28 -14.81 1.86
C GLN A 45 -0.02 -14.42 2.58
N ASN A 46 0.02 -13.72 3.72
CA ASN A 46 -1.18 -13.25 4.44
C ASN A 46 -1.25 -11.73 4.54
N LEU A 47 -0.40 -11.00 3.78
CA LEU A 47 -0.38 -9.55 3.84
C LEU A 47 -1.64 -8.96 3.19
N ARG A 48 -2.38 -8.16 3.95
CA ARG A 48 -3.62 -7.50 3.54
C ARG A 48 -3.44 -6.01 3.33
N VAL A 49 -2.56 -5.38 4.09
CA VAL A 49 -2.31 -3.94 4.03
C VAL A 49 -0.83 -3.66 3.91
N LEU A 50 -0.46 -2.93 2.85
CA LEU A 50 0.88 -2.41 2.64
C LEU A 50 0.83 -0.88 2.59
N THR A 51 1.63 -0.24 3.46
CA THR A 51 1.85 1.20 3.42
C THR A 51 3.32 1.49 3.21
N VAL A 52 3.65 2.28 2.18
CA VAL A 52 4.99 2.72 1.86
C VAL A 52 4.99 4.24 1.79
N GLY A 53 5.87 4.89 2.54
CA GLY A 53 5.86 6.33 2.70
C GLY A 53 7.24 6.91 2.93
N ARG A 54 7.55 8.03 2.28
CA ARG A 54 8.84 8.74 2.44
C ARG A 54 10.04 7.80 2.25
N THR A 55 9.96 6.96 1.23
CA THR A 55 11.05 6.07 0.81
C THR A 55 11.58 6.57 -0.53
N TYR A 56 12.45 7.59 -0.47
CA TYR A 56 12.81 8.40 -1.63
C TYR A 56 13.67 7.67 -2.66
N GLN A 57 14.38 6.60 -2.27
CA GLN A 57 15.20 5.81 -3.19
C GLN A 57 14.46 4.64 -3.82
N LEU A 58 13.26 4.30 -3.32
CA LEU A 58 12.51 3.13 -3.77
C LEU A 58 12.01 3.35 -5.20
N VAL A 59 12.42 2.47 -6.10
CA VAL A 59 12.08 2.55 -7.54
C VAL A 59 11.11 1.45 -7.99
N ASP A 60 11.02 0.36 -7.24
CA ASP A 60 10.28 -0.85 -7.62
C ASP A 60 9.43 -1.37 -6.45
N LEU A 61 8.17 -1.72 -6.76
CA LEU A 61 7.28 -2.44 -5.85
C LEU A 61 6.70 -3.70 -6.51
N SER A 62 7.39 -4.29 -7.50
CA SER A 62 6.89 -5.45 -8.24
C SER A 62 6.62 -6.68 -7.37
N CYS A 63 7.25 -6.77 -6.19
CA CYS A 63 6.98 -7.82 -5.21
C CYS A 63 5.52 -7.86 -4.72
N ILE A 64 4.73 -6.79 -4.90
CA ILE A 64 3.30 -6.80 -4.54
C ILE A 64 2.46 -7.70 -5.45
N LEU A 65 2.96 -8.08 -6.62
CA LEU A 65 2.32 -9.04 -7.52
C LEU A 65 2.20 -10.43 -6.87
N ASN A 66 3.11 -10.74 -5.95
CA ASN A 66 3.19 -12.03 -5.25
C ASN A 66 2.35 -12.08 -3.96
N LEU A 67 1.48 -11.08 -3.73
CA LEU A 67 0.66 -10.94 -2.52
C LEU A 67 -0.83 -11.23 -2.83
N PRO A 68 -1.29 -12.49 -2.68
CA PRO A 68 -2.62 -12.90 -3.14
C PRO A 68 -3.79 -12.29 -2.35
N TYR A 69 -3.54 -11.82 -1.12
CA TYR A 69 -4.56 -11.28 -0.22
C TYR A 69 -4.43 -9.76 0.02
N LEU A 70 -3.64 -9.06 -0.79
CA LEU A 70 -3.47 -7.61 -0.62
C LEU A 70 -4.79 -6.88 -0.91
N GLU A 71 -5.38 -6.28 0.12
CA GLU A 71 -6.65 -5.53 0.06
C GLU A 71 -6.44 -4.02 0.00
N HIS A 72 -5.39 -3.51 0.63
CA HIS A 72 -5.10 -2.08 0.70
C HIS A 72 -3.64 -1.78 0.40
N LEU A 73 -3.42 -0.96 -0.62
CA LEU A 73 -2.12 -0.38 -0.95
C LEU A 73 -2.15 1.14 -0.76
N ASN A 74 -1.20 1.65 0.02
CA ASN A 74 -0.96 3.08 0.19
C ASN A 74 0.50 3.41 -0.10
N VAL A 75 0.77 4.23 -1.12
CA VAL A 75 2.12 4.66 -1.50
C VAL A 75 2.20 6.18 -1.49
N SER A 76 3.17 6.72 -0.76
CA SER A 76 3.30 8.16 -0.57
C SER A 76 4.74 8.67 -0.55
N CYS A 77 4.98 9.83 -1.17
CA CYS A 77 6.29 10.49 -1.15
C CYS A 77 7.47 9.58 -1.59
N CYS A 78 7.27 8.79 -2.65
CA CYS A 78 8.30 7.93 -3.26
C CYS A 78 8.77 8.54 -4.59
N ASP A 79 9.61 9.58 -4.51
CA ASP A 79 9.85 10.48 -5.65
C ASP A 79 10.67 9.90 -6.80
N LYS A 80 11.42 8.81 -6.59
CA LYS A 80 12.12 8.10 -7.68
C LYS A 80 11.26 7.05 -8.38
N MET A 81 10.11 6.68 -7.81
CA MET A 81 9.22 5.68 -8.36
C MET A 81 8.57 6.22 -9.64
N LYS A 82 8.95 5.65 -10.79
CA LYS A 82 8.38 6.01 -12.10
C LYS A 82 7.19 5.14 -12.47
N GLN A 83 7.23 3.89 -12.01
CA GLN A 83 6.19 2.89 -12.19
C GLN A 83 5.96 2.20 -10.84
N LEU A 84 4.71 1.86 -10.53
CA LEU A 84 4.42 1.14 -9.29
C LEU A 84 4.90 -0.30 -9.39
N VAL A 85 4.68 -0.94 -10.55
CA VAL A 85 5.04 -2.33 -10.82
C VAL A 85 5.58 -2.47 -12.24
N ASP A 86 6.66 -3.24 -12.38
CA ASP A 86 7.21 -3.69 -13.65
C ASP A 86 6.94 -5.19 -13.82
N ILE A 87 5.92 -5.50 -14.62
CA ILE A 87 5.47 -6.87 -14.89
C ILE A 87 6.51 -7.67 -15.67
N GLN A 88 7.22 -7.04 -16.60
CA GLN A 88 8.22 -7.72 -17.42
C GLN A 88 9.39 -8.20 -16.55
N ASN A 89 9.82 -7.40 -15.58
CA ASN A 89 10.86 -7.82 -14.63
C ASN A 89 10.38 -8.95 -13.70
N ALA A 90 9.10 -8.94 -13.31
CA ALA A 90 8.51 -10.00 -12.47
C ALA A 90 8.38 -11.35 -13.22
N ILE A 91 7.99 -11.33 -14.50
CA ILE A 91 7.88 -12.55 -15.32
C ILE A 91 9.25 -13.18 -15.58
N VAL A 92 10.27 -12.35 -15.82
CA VAL A 92 11.65 -12.81 -16.08
C VAL A 92 12.27 -13.51 -14.87
N THR A 93 11.82 -13.19 -13.65
CA THR A 93 12.37 -13.81 -12.42
C THR A 93 11.82 -15.21 -12.16
N GLU A 94 10.63 -15.56 -12.65
CA GLU A 94 10.00 -16.87 -12.36
C GLU A 94 9.99 -17.85 -13.55
N GLY A 95 10.34 -17.43 -14.76
CA GLY A 95 10.47 -18.34 -15.91
C GLY A 95 9.18 -19.06 -16.31
N THR A 96 8.03 -18.69 -15.74
CA THR A 96 6.72 -19.26 -16.06
C THR A 96 6.03 -18.42 -17.12
N TYR A 97 6.23 -18.85 -18.35
CA TYR A 97 5.34 -18.55 -19.48
C TYR A 97 3.95 -19.16 -19.16
N GLU A 98 2.89 -18.39 -19.46
CA GLU A 98 1.49 -18.86 -19.60
C GLU A 98 0.51 -18.79 -18.40
N THR A 99 0.78 -18.07 -17.30
CA THR A 99 -0.32 -17.71 -16.38
C THR A 99 -0.66 -16.22 -16.46
N PRO A 100 -1.93 -15.84 -16.71
CA PRO A 100 -2.34 -14.46 -16.57
C PRO A 100 -2.05 -14.05 -15.12
N ILE A 101 -1.25 -13.01 -14.94
CA ILE A 101 -0.88 -12.47 -13.63
C ILE A 101 -2.17 -12.22 -12.85
N GLN A 102 -2.44 -13.06 -11.86
CA GLN A 102 -3.64 -12.96 -11.01
C GLN A 102 -3.44 -11.91 -9.90
N ALA A 103 -2.67 -10.87 -10.18
CA ALA A 103 -2.39 -9.81 -9.22
C ALA A 103 -3.65 -9.00 -8.93
N PHE A 104 -3.68 -8.37 -7.76
CA PHE A 104 -4.71 -7.41 -7.34
C PHE A 104 -6.16 -7.92 -7.33
N ARG A 105 -6.39 -9.24 -7.37
CA ARG A 105 -7.74 -9.83 -7.26
C ARG A 105 -8.49 -9.42 -6.00
N GLN A 106 -7.79 -9.19 -4.91
CA GLN A 106 -8.36 -8.76 -3.64
C GLN A 106 -8.13 -7.27 -3.35
N LEU A 107 -7.44 -6.54 -4.22
CA LEU A 107 -7.13 -5.13 -3.96
C LEU A 107 -8.42 -4.31 -4.05
N ARG A 108 -8.83 -3.74 -2.92
CA ARG A 108 -10.05 -2.94 -2.76
C ARG A 108 -9.77 -1.46 -2.69
N ILE A 109 -8.61 -1.08 -2.14
CA ILE A 109 -8.25 0.31 -1.85
C ILE A 109 -6.85 0.60 -2.39
N LEU A 110 -6.77 1.61 -3.25
CA LEU A 110 -5.52 2.12 -3.80
C LEU A 110 -5.39 3.61 -3.47
N GLN A 111 -4.33 3.96 -2.74
CA GLN A 111 -4.02 5.35 -2.37
C GLN A 111 -2.63 5.71 -2.84
N LEU A 112 -2.56 6.74 -3.69
CA LEU A 112 -1.34 7.30 -4.23
C LEU A 112 -1.26 8.76 -3.85
N ASN A 113 -0.18 9.16 -3.17
CA ASN A 113 -0.05 10.54 -2.70
C ASN A 113 1.37 11.10 -2.91
N SER A 114 1.47 12.29 -3.49
CA SER A 114 2.74 13.00 -3.64
C SER A 114 3.81 12.17 -4.34
N LEU A 115 3.47 11.56 -5.48
CA LEU A 115 4.39 10.74 -6.28
C LEU A 115 4.83 11.53 -7.52
N GLN A 116 5.90 12.31 -7.39
CA GLN A 116 6.31 13.31 -8.40
C GLN A 116 6.84 12.71 -9.71
N SER A 117 7.27 11.44 -9.69
CA SER A 117 7.82 10.74 -10.86
C SER A 117 6.90 9.66 -11.42
N LEU A 118 5.85 9.26 -10.69
CA LEU A 118 4.99 8.14 -11.08
C LEU A 118 4.17 8.52 -12.31
N ASN A 119 4.42 7.84 -13.42
CA ASN A 119 3.75 8.11 -14.70
C ASN A 119 2.74 7.03 -15.10
N SER A 120 2.98 5.78 -14.68
CA SER A 120 2.04 4.67 -14.86
C SER A 120 2.06 3.79 -13.61
N LEU A 121 0.97 3.08 -13.35
CA LEU A 121 0.99 2.05 -12.31
C LEU A 121 1.70 0.79 -12.80
N CYS A 122 1.52 0.42 -14.07
CA CYS A 122 2.06 -0.80 -14.64
C CYS A 122 2.54 -0.55 -16.07
N ASN A 123 3.43 -1.41 -16.56
CA ASN A 123 3.90 -1.42 -17.96
C ASN A 123 3.05 -2.30 -18.90
N SER A 124 2.01 -2.96 -18.38
CA SER A 124 0.99 -3.69 -19.13
C SER A 124 -0.38 -3.46 -18.49
N GLU A 125 -1.45 -3.78 -19.22
CA GLU A 125 -2.82 -3.78 -18.67
C GLU A 125 -2.93 -4.79 -17.53
N LEU A 126 -3.37 -4.31 -16.35
CA LEU A 126 -3.74 -5.14 -15.22
C LEU A 126 -5.21 -4.92 -14.90
N ASP A 127 -5.88 -6.02 -14.57
CA ASP A 127 -7.24 -5.99 -14.08
C ASP A 127 -7.28 -5.79 -12.57
N PHE A 128 -8.24 -4.98 -12.13
CA PHE A 128 -8.48 -4.69 -10.73
C PHE A 128 -9.93 -5.06 -10.36
N PRO A 129 -10.29 -6.36 -10.38
CA PRO A 129 -11.68 -6.81 -10.36
C PRO A 129 -12.42 -6.50 -9.05
N SER A 130 -11.68 -6.30 -7.94
CA SER A 130 -12.23 -5.99 -6.63
C SER A 130 -12.02 -4.54 -6.18
N LEU A 131 -11.47 -3.68 -7.04
CA LEU A 131 -11.13 -2.32 -6.65
C LEU A 131 -12.39 -1.48 -6.46
N GLU A 132 -12.54 -0.96 -5.25
CA GLU A 132 -13.70 -0.18 -4.80
C GLU A 132 -13.35 1.30 -4.66
N TYR A 133 -12.12 1.62 -4.25
CA TYR A 133 -11.71 2.97 -3.88
C TYR A 133 -10.34 3.34 -4.45
N ILE A 134 -10.30 4.50 -5.10
CA ILE A 134 -9.07 5.11 -5.61
C ILE A 134 -8.95 6.51 -5.02
N ASP A 135 -7.79 6.81 -4.43
CA ASP A 135 -7.40 8.16 -4.03
C ASP A 135 -6.07 8.49 -4.72
N VAL A 136 -6.03 9.54 -5.54
CA VAL A 136 -4.82 10.03 -6.20
C VAL A 136 -4.65 11.51 -5.88
N PHE A 137 -3.56 11.87 -5.23
CA PHE A 137 -3.27 13.25 -4.82
C PHE A 137 -1.81 13.62 -5.11
N ALA A 138 -1.57 14.84 -5.59
CA ALA A 138 -0.25 15.39 -5.87
C ALA A 138 0.63 14.46 -6.73
N CYS A 139 0.02 13.79 -7.71
CA CYS A 139 0.66 12.87 -8.65
C CYS A 139 0.59 13.43 -10.09
N PRO A 140 1.38 14.47 -10.43
CA PRO A 140 1.18 15.27 -11.65
C PRO A 140 1.46 14.53 -12.96
N LYS A 141 2.18 13.39 -12.92
CA LYS A 141 2.55 12.62 -14.12
C LYS A 141 1.61 11.44 -14.40
N ILE A 142 0.69 11.12 -13.49
CA ILE A 142 -0.31 10.07 -13.72
C ILE A 142 -1.37 10.63 -14.66
N LYS A 143 -1.33 10.17 -15.91
CA LYS A 143 -2.28 10.58 -16.94
C LYS A 143 -3.31 9.53 -17.29
N LYS A 144 -3.05 8.27 -16.96
CA LYS A 144 -3.96 7.15 -17.21
C LYS A 144 -4.23 6.44 -15.91
N LEU A 145 -5.50 6.10 -15.69
CA LEU A 145 -5.86 5.16 -14.64
C LEU A 145 -5.77 3.74 -15.22
N PRO A 146 -5.21 2.77 -14.48
CA PRO A 146 -5.04 1.39 -14.96
C PRO A 146 -6.37 0.67 -14.78
N LEU A 147 -7.34 1.05 -15.60
CA LEU A 147 -8.71 0.61 -15.49
C LEU A 147 -9.00 -0.27 -16.69
N GLY A 148 -8.60 -1.55 -16.58
CA GLY A 148 -9.17 -2.59 -17.42
C GLY A 148 -10.64 -2.81 -17.06
N LYS A 149 -11.04 -4.03 -16.73
CA LYS A 149 -12.41 -4.27 -16.22
C LYS A 149 -12.55 -3.84 -14.76
N ILE A 150 -13.13 -2.67 -14.53
CA ILE A 150 -13.55 -2.25 -13.18
C ILE A 150 -14.99 -2.71 -12.93
N GLY A 151 -15.15 -3.74 -12.10
CA GLY A 151 -16.47 -4.30 -11.80
C GLY A 151 -17.18 -3.67 -10.60
N LYS A 152 -16.42 -3.08 -9.65
CA LYS A 152 -16.93 -2.74 -8.30
C LYS A 152 -16.56 -1.33 -7.81
N LEU A 153 -16.13 -0.44 -8.71
CA LEU A 153 -15.68 0.88 -8.30
C LEU A 153 -16.82 1.67 -7.66
N LYS A 154 -16.57 2.19 -6.45
CA LYS A 154 -17.53 2.99 -5.69
C LYS A 154 -17.14 4.46 -5.67
N ARG A 155 -15.83 4.75 -5.66
CA ARG A 155 -15.35 6.13 -5.51
C ARG A 155 -13.93 6.33 -6.03
N ILE A 156 -13.75 7.42 -6.75
CA ILE A 156 -12.43 8.01 -7.06
C ILE A 156 -12.35 9.36 -6.35
N ARG A 157 -11.23 9.69 -5.71
CA ARG A 157 -10.92 11.05 -5.25
C ARG A 157 -9.57 11.49 -5.77
N GLY A 158 -9.47 12.78 -6.04
CA GLY A 158 -8.23 13.46 -6.35
C GLY A 158 -8.48 14.94 -6.60
N GLU A 159 -7.43 15.66 -6.96
CA GLU A 159 -7.58 17.05 -7.37
C GLU A 159 -8.40 17.15 -8.66
N GLN A 160 -9.23 18.20 -8.76
CA GLN A 160 -9.94 18.49 -10.00
C GLN A 160 -8.98 18.63 -11.18
N THR A 161 -7.87 19.34 -10.97
CA THR A 161 -6.83 19.55 -11.98
C THR A 161 -6.21 18.23 -12.44
N TRP A 162 -6.05 17.24 -11.56
CA TRP A 162 -5.57 15.93 -11.95
C TRP A 162 -6.61 15.22 -12.83
N TRP A 163 -7.88 15.19 -12.41
CA TRP A 163 -8.97 14.55 -13.15
C TRP A 163 -9.15 15.12 -14.56
N ASP A 164 -9.10 16.45 -14.68
CA ASP A 164 -9.27 17.15 -15.96
C ASP A 164 -8.10 16.90 -16.94
N ASN A 165 -6.94 16.49 -16.44
CA ASN A 165 -5.75 16.17 -17.25
C ASN A 165 -5.60 14.66 -17.54
N LEU A 166 -6.56 13.82 -17.14
CA LEU A 166 -6.55 12.40 -17.48
C LEU A 166 -6.78 12.18 -18.98
N GLU A 167 -5.94 11.34 -19.57
CA GLU A 167 -6.04 10.87 -20.95
C GLU A 167 -6.91 9.60 -20.97
N TRP A 168 -8.12 9.71 -21.52
CA TRP A 168 -9.07 8.62 -21.63
C TRP A 168 -8.95 7.94 -23.00
N ASP A 169 -9.04 6.61 -23.04
CA ASP A 169 -8.99 5.86 -24.31
C ASP A 169 -10.29 6.04 -25.13
N ASP A 170 -11.42 6.30 -24.47
CA ASP A 170 -12.70 6.64 -25.08
C ASP A 170 -13.56 7.53 -24.16
N GLU A 171 -14.52 8.28 -24.73
CA GLU A 171 -15.40 9.18 -23.98
C GLU A 171 -16.35 8.43 -23.02
N SER A 172 -16.73 7.20 -23.32
CA SER A 172 -17.62 6.39 -22.48
C SER A 172 -16.93 5.96 -21.18
N SER A 173 -15.63 5.66 -21.23
CA SER A 173 -14.80 5.40 -20.05
C SER A 173 -14.81 6.59 -19.09
N SER A 174 -14.61 7.81 -19.61
CA SER A 174 -14.68 9.04 -18.80
C SER A 174 -16.05 9.23 -18.13
N LEU A 175 -17.14 9.11 -18.90
CA LEU A 175 -18.50 9.29 -18.40
C LEU A 175 -18.90 8.24 -17.35
N SER A 176 -18.48 6.99 -17.53
CA SER A 176 -18.79 5.91 -16.59
C SER A 176 -18.15 6.14 -15.21
N LEU A 177 -16.98 6.78 -15.19
CA LEU A 177 -16.22 7.04 -13.96
C LEU A 177 -16.51 8.40 -13.35
N LEU A 178 -17.03 9.34 -14.13
CA LEU A 178 -17.42 10.66 -13.67
C LEU A 178 -18.40 10.59 -12.49
N ALA A 179 -19.37 9.67 -12.54
CA ALA A 179 -20.32 9.45 -11.44
C ALA A 179 -19.65 8.98 -10.14
N SER A 180 -18.49 8.33 -10.24
CA SER A 180 -17.70 7.84 -9.10
C SER A 180 -16.69 8.87 -8.60
N PHE A 181 -16.36 9.89 -9.39
CA PHE A 181 -15.35 10.88 -9.04
C PHE A 181 -15.87 11.91 -8.04
N LYS A 182 -15.04 12.21 -7.05
CA LYS A 182 -15.25 13.27 -6.06
C LYS A 182 -13.98 14.10 -5.94
N SER A 183 -14.04 15.34 -6.42
CA SER A 183 -12.96 16.30 -6.27
C SER A 183 -12.66 16.58 -4.79
N SER A 184 -11.39 16.64 -4.43
CA SER A 184 -10.93 16.99 -3.09
C SER A 184 -9.60 17.74 -3.19
N GLY A 185 -9.44 18.82 -2.44
CA GLY A 185 -8.16 19.54 -2.32
C GLY A 185 -7.26 19.01 -1.20
N ILE A 186 -7.77 18.08 -0.38
CA ILE A 186 -7.03 17.51 0.75
C ILE A 186 -7.03 15.99 0.62
N CYS A 187 -5.83 15.41 0.68
CA CYS A 187 -5.66 13.99 0.94
C CYS A 187 -5.96 13.76 2.43
N SER A 188 -7.22 13.49 2.78
CA SER A 188 -7.56 13.10 4.16
C SER A 188 -6.81 11.82 4.49
N ALA A 189 -5.94 11.87 5.50
CA ALA A 189 -5.31 10.69 6.04
C ALA A 189 -6.40 9.66 6.42
N SER A 190 -6.24 8.41 5.95
CA SER A 190 -7.07 7.25 6.31
C SER A 190 -8.55 7.27 5.89
N PHE A 191 -8.86 7.44 4.60
CA PHE A 191 -10.06 6.73 4.14
C PHE A 191 -9.75 5.23 4.11
N ARG A 192 -10.17 4.54 5.15
CA ARG A 192 -10.34 3.09 5.15
C ARG A 192 -11.84 2.85 5.21
N PRO A 193 -12.49 2.38 4.12
CA PRO A 193 -13.72 1.65 4.30
C PRO A 193 -13.43 0.53 5.29
N GLU A 194 -14.41 0.18 6.13
CA GLU A 194 -14.32 -0.97 7.02
C GLU A 194 -13.94 -2.20 6.16
N LEU A 195 -12.65 -2.56 6.18
CA LEU A 195 -12.20 -3.88 5.77
C LEU A 195 -12.89 -4.78 6.77
N ASP A 196 -13.80 -5.66 6.32
CA ASP A 196 -14.66 -6.49 7.18
C ASP A 196 -13.83 -7.03 8.34
N THR A 197 -13.95 -6.35 9.47
CA THR A 197 -13.34 -6.71 10.72
C THR A 197 -14.56 -7.04 11.54
N THR A 198 -14.81 -8.32 11.69
CA THR A 198 -15.69 -8.88 12.71
C THR A 198 -15.15 -8.53 14.09
N VAL A 199 -15.12 -7.24 14.45
CA VAL A 199 -14.83 -6.74 15.79
C VAL A 199 -15.71 -5.52 16.02
N ILE A 200 -16.83 -5.78 16.68
CA ILE A 200 -17.72 -4.81 17.30
C ILE A 200 -16.88 -3.79 18.09
N SER A 201 -17.02 -2.50 17.78
CA SER A 201 -16.99 -1.44 18.79
C SER A 201 -17.23 -0.09 18.14
N SER A 202 -18.43 0.42 18.40
CA SER A 202 -18.92 1.78 18.25
C SER A 202 -17.95 2.84 18.81
N SER A 203 -17.42 3.71 17.94
CA SER A 203 -17.26 5.17 18.19
C SER A 203 -16.48 5.83 17.03
N PRO A 204 -17.01 6.89 16.39
CA PRO A 204 -16.33 7.59 15.30
C PRO A 204 -15.55 8.79 15.83
N LYS A 205 -14.22 8.68 15.93
CA LYS A 205 -13.24 9.80 15.81
C LYS A 205 -11.80 9.28 15.98
N ALA A 206 -10.95 9.62 14.99
CA ALA A 206 -9.49 9.49 14.96
C ALA A 206 -8.90 8.06 14.98
N PHE A 207 -8.70 7.48 13.80
CA PHE A 207 -8.09 6.16 13.57
C PHE A 207 -6.58 6.09 13.86
N PHE A 208 -5.88 7.21 14.02
CA PHE A 208 -4.42 7.21 14.26
C PHE A 208 -4.00 7.33 15.73
N THR A 209 -4.92 7.54 16.67
CA THR A 209 -4.53 7.73 18.09
C THR A 209 -4.98 6.61 19.03
N LYS A 210 -5.95 5.76 18.68
CA LYS A 210 -6.35 4.65 19.56
C LYS A 210 -6.82 3.43 18.77
N ARG A 211 -5.88 2.57 18.38
CA ARG A 211 -6.02 1.11 18.28
C ARG A 211 -4.70 0.57 17.78
N GLN A 212 -3.90 0.00 18.68
CA GLN A 212 -2.78 -0.83 18.27
C GLN A 212 -3.38 -1.99 17.45
N PRO A 213 -2.92 -2.25 16.21
CA PRO A 213 -3.21 -3.53 15.57
C PRO A 213 -2.80 -4.62 16.55
N ILE A 214 -3.56 -5.72 16.60
CA ILE A 214 -3.22 -6.88 17.44
C ILE A 214 -1.72 -7.14 17.25
N LEU A 215 -0.92 -6.92 18.30
CA LEU A 215 0.54 -6.65 18.24
C LEU A 215 1.37 -7.69 17.48
N ASN A 216 0.76 -8.83 17.14
CA ASN A 216 1.40 -9.99 16.52
C ASN A 216 1.17 -10.10 15.01
N SER A 217 0.36 -9.23 14.38
CA SER A 217 0.08 -9.25 12.92
C SER A 217 0.45 -7.96 12.19
N SER A 218 1.11 -7.01 12.86
CA SER A 218 1.54 -5.75 12.25
C SER A 218 3.00 -5.44 12.54
N VAL A 219 3.73 -5.04 11.50
CA VAL A 219 5.13 -4.60 11.61
C VAL A 219 5.28 -3.24 10.94
N ARG A 220 6.01 -2.34 11.59
CA ARG A 220 6.33 -1.00 11.09
C ARG A 220 7.83 -0.76 11.13
N PHE A 221 8.40 -0.45 9.98
CA PHE A 221 9.79 -0.01 9.83
C PHE A 221 9.83 1.51 9.66
N THR A 222 10.59 2.18 10.51
CA THR A 222 10.75 3.62 10.44
C THR A 222 12.08 4.09 11.01
N SER A 223 12.59 5.20 10.50
CA SER A 223 13.85 5.81 10.96
C SER A 223 13.72 6.56 12.29
N TYR A 224 12.50 6.90 12.72
CA TYR A 224 12.30 7.52 14.02
C TYR A 224 12.77 6.56 15.14
N PRO A 225 13.52 7.06 16.14
CA PRO A 225 13.79 6.27 17.33
C PRO A 225 12.46 5.83 17.95
N GLN A 226 12.39 4.60 18.47
CA GLN A 226 11.20 4.03 19.14
C GLN A 226 10.67 4.89 20.31
N SER A 227 11.39 5.95 20.71
CA SER A 227 11.14 6.79 21.88
C SER A 227 10.08 7.89 21.73
N ILE A 228 9.22 7.90 20.70
CA ILE A 228 8.09 8.86 20.63
C ILE A 228 6.79 8.25 21.18
N PHE A 229 6.75 6.94 21.46
CA PHE A 229 5.53 6.27 21.94
C PHE A 229 5.68 5.47 23.25
N GLU A 230 6.84 5.53 23.91
CA GLU A 230 7.03 4.98 25.26
C GLU A 230 7.20 6.11 26.28
N THR A 231 6.15 6.90 26.49
CA THR A 231 5.96 7.59 27.77
C THR A 231 4.48 7.62 28.06
N GLU A 232 4.01 6.65 28.83
CA GLU A 232 2.89 6.77 29.78
C GLU A 232 2.95 5.54 30.70
N GLU A 233 3.69 5.73 31.79
CA GLU A 233 3.53 5.17 33.14
C GLU A 233 3.01 3.72 33.26
N PHE A 234 3.94 2.78 33.44
CA PHE A 234 3.68 1.59 34.25
C PHE A 234 3.77 2.01 35.72
N ASP A 235 2.66 2.50 36.28
CA ASP A 235 2.48 2.53 37.73
C ASP A 235 2.00 1.13 38.15
N GLY A 236 2.91 0.38 38.76
CA GLY A 236 2.73 -1.04 39.06
C GLY A 236 3.69 -1.48 40.16
N HIS A 237 3.37 -1.01 41.37
CA HIS A 237 3.91 -1.39 42.67
C HIS A 237 4.79 -2.66 42.72
N MET A 238 6.06 -2.47 43.10
CA MET A 238 6.85 -3.51 43.77
C MET A 238 6.17 -3.89 45.09
N MET A 239 5.89 -5.18 45.27
CA MET A 239 5.85 -5.80 46.59
C MET A 239 6.96 -6.85 46.61
N MET A 240 7.95 -6.62 47.47
CA MET A 240 9.00 -7.57 47.82
C MET A 240 8.42 -8.64 48.74
N GLU A 241 8.77 -9.90 48.47
CA GLU A 241 9.24 -10.84 49.50
C GLU A 241 10.49 -11.55 48.99
#